data_AF-A0A938RD93-F1
#
_entry.id   AF-A0A938RD93-F1
#
_cell.length_a   1.000
_cell.length_b   1.000
_cell.length_c   1.000
_cell.angle_alpha   90.00
_cell.angle_beta   90.00
_cell.angle_gamma   90.00
#
_symmetry.space_group_name_H-M   'P 1'
#
loop_
_entity.id
_entity.type
_entity.pdbx_description
1 polymer ?
#
loop_
_entity_poly.entity_id
_entity_poly.type
_entity_poly.pdbx_seq_one_letter_code
_entity_poly.pdbx_strand_id
1 'polypeptide(L)'
;MERVITYIDGFNLYFGLKSANLHRYFWLDLHKLSSNLLKKTQQLIRTKYFTARINGPSDKQKRQSTYIEAIAGLPDTDIYYGKYQLNPQVCRNCKFQNMVPSEKMTDVNIAVHMLVDAFQDSCDTLFLVSADSDLTGPIKAIRGLFPHKRIVIAFPPHRFSKELAKDAHGYFVIGHKNFAQSLLPETIAKPDGFMLRCPEKWK
;
A
#
# COMPACT_ATOMS: atom_id res chain seq x y z
N MET A 1 -8.32 20.67 -12.01
CA MET A 1 -8.47 19.78 -10.83
C MET A 1 -7.07 19.29 -10.48
N GLU A 2 -6.69 19.28 -9.21
CA GLU A 2 -5.33 18.88 -8.80
C GLU A 2 -5.14 17.37 -8.98
N ARG A 3 -4.12 16.96 -9.74
CA ARG A 3 -3.88 15.56 -10.11
C ARG A 3 -3.17 14.83 -8.96
N VAL A 4 -3.68 13.66 -8.57
CA VAL A 4 -3.14 12.87 -7.47
C VAL A 4 -2.80 11.46 -7.94
N ILE A 5 -1.60 10.99 -7.65
CA ILE A 5 -1.26 9.57 -7.72
C ILE A 5 -1.06 9.05 -6.29
N THR A 6 -1.69 7.93 -5.99
CA THR A 6 -1.58 7.27 -4.69
C THR A 6 -0.61 6.10 -4.77
N TYR A 7 0.32 6.02 -3.82
CA TYR A 7 1.33 4.96 -3.68
C TYR A 7 1.03 4.20 -2.39
N ILE A 8 0.63 2.94 -2.51
CA ILE A 8 0.19 2.13 -1.37
C ILE A 8 1.23 1.05 -1.09
N ASP A 9 1.87 1.15 0.07
CA ASP A 9 2.68 0.09 0.64
C ASP A 9 1.75 -0.98 1.23
N GLY A 10 1.64 -2.11 0.53
CA GLY A 10 0.68 -3.14 0.87
C GLY A 10 0.97 -3.84 2.19
N PHE A 11 2.23 -4.01 2.57
CA PHE A 11 2.58 -4.65 3.84
C PHE A 11 2.39 -3.68 4.99
N ASN A 12 2.80 -2.42 4.85
CA ASN A 12 2.57 -1.40 5.87
C ASN A 12 1.07 -1.22 6.15
N LEU A 13 0.24 -1.15 5.09
CA LEU A 13 -1.21 -1.10 5.20
C LEU A 13 -1.78 -2.37 5.87
N TYR A 14 -1.42 -3.55 5.36
CA TYR A 14 -1.91 -4.83 5.90
C TYR A 14 -1.58 -4.99 7.38
N PHE A 15 -0.33 -4.74 7.77
CA PHE A 15 0.08 -4.89 9.15
C PHE A 15 -0.47 -3.80 10.06
N GLY A 16 -0.74 -2.60 9.55
CA GLY A 16 -1.47 -1.56 10.28
C GLY A 16 -2.89 -2.01 10.64
N LEU A 17 -3.66 -2.45 9.63
CA LEU A 17 -5.00 -3.02 9.82
C LEU A 17 -4.98 -4.22 10.78
N LYS A 18 -4.01 -5.12 10.62
CA LYS A 18 -3.85 -6.29 11.49
C LYS A 18 -3.60 -5.89 12.95
N SER A 19 -2.69 -4.94 13.19
CA SER A 19 -2.39 -4.48 14.56
C SER A 19 -3.53 -3.69 15.21
N ALA A 20 -4.42 -3.11 14.41
CA ALA A 20 -5.63 -2.46 14.90
C ALA A 20 -6.82 -3.43 15.05
N ASN A 21 -6.61 -4.73 14.84
CA ASN A 21 -7.65 -5.75 14.85
C ASN A 21 -8.79 -5.50 13.83
N LEU A 22 -8.47 -4.88 12.70
CA LEU A 22 -9.41 -4.50 11.64
C LEU A 22 -9.40 -5.50 10.47
N HIS A 23 -9.36 -6.80 10.78
CA HIS A 23 -9.28 -7.87 9.78
C HIS A 23 -10.46 -7.88 8.80
N ARG A 24 -11.63 -7.37 9.21
CA ARG A 24 -12.82 -7.18 8.37
C ARG A 24 -12.60 -6.23 7.18
N TYR A 25 -11.50 -5.46 7.18
CA TYR A 25 -11.13 -4.53 6.10
C TYR A 25 -9.99 -5.03 5.23
N PHE A 26 -9.63 -6.32 5.30
CA PHE A 26 -8.63 -6.88 4.38
C PHE A 26 -9.15 -7.02 2.93
N TRP A 27 -10.47 -7.09 2.73
CA TRP A 27 -11.11 -7.09 1.40
C TRP A 27 -11.35 -5.67 0.87
N LEU A 28 -10.29 -4.87 0.82
CA LEU A 28 -10.35 -3.44 0.53
C LEU A 28 -10.26 -3.13 -0.97
N ASP A 29 -11.08 -2.21 -1.43
CA ASP A 29 -10.97 -1.59 -2.75
C ASP A 29 -9.97 -0.44 -2.65
N LEU A 30 -8.76 -0.63 -3.19
CA LEU A 30 -7.68 0.34 -3.08
C LEU A 30 -7.90 1.59 -3.94
N HIS A 31 -8.58 1.46 -5.08
CA HIS A 31 -8.95 2.59 -5.92
C HIS A 31 -9.99 3.47 -5.20
N LYS A 32 -11.01 2.84 -4.62
CA LYS A 32 -12.05 3.52 -3.85
C LYS A 32 -11.51 4.11 -2.55
N LEU A 33 -10.61 3.40 -1.85
CA LEU A 33 -9.92 3.95 -0.69
C LEU A 33 -9.15 5.21 -1.09
N SER A 34 -8.33 5.13 -2.14
CA SER A 34 -7.57 6.27 -2.64
C SER A 34 -8.52 7.44 -2.92
N SER A 35 -9.58 7.20 -3.70
CA SER A 35 -10.58 8.21 -4.07
C SER A 35 -11.26 8.87 -2.87
N ASN A 36 -11.61 8.08 -1.83
CA ASN A 36 -12.26 8.57 -0.62
C ASN A 36 -11.34 9.42 0.27
N LEU A 37 -10.01 9.29 0.12
CA LEU A 37 -9.02 10.08 0.86
C LEU A 37 -8.73 11.44 0.22
N LEU A 38 -9.13 11.64 -1.04
CA LEU A 38 -8.91 12.88 -1.77
C LEU A 38 -9.86 14.01 -1.32
N LYS A 39 -9.44 15.25 -1.53
CA LYS A 39 -10.31 16.42 -1.42
C LYS A 39 -11.18 16.56 -2.67
N LYS A 40 -12.30 17.28 -2.57
CA LYS A 40 -13.18 17.56 -3.72
C LYS A 40 -12.50 18.30 -4.89
N THR A 41 -11.40 19.00 -4.62
CA THR A 41 -10.61 19.74 -5.62
C THR A 41 -9.57 18.86 -6.33
N GLN A 42 -9.47 17.58 -5.94
CA GLN A 42 -8.45 16.64 -6.39
C GLN A 42 -9.06 15.57 -7.29
N GLN A 43 -8.25 15.09 -8.23
CA GLN A 43 -8.57 13.99 -9.13
C GLN A 43 -7.58 12.85 -8.91
N LEU A 44 -8.08 11.64 -8.69
CA LEU A 44 -7.23 10.46 -8.71
C LEU A 44 -6.88 10.12 -10.16
N ILE A 45 -5.58 10.06 -10.47
CA ILE A 45 -5.06 9.65 -11.77
C ILE A 45 -4.71 8.18 -11.77
N ARG A 46 -4.12 7.68 -10.67
CA ARG A 46 -3.69 6.30 -10.57
C ARG A 46 -3.53 5.86 -9.11
N THR A 47 -3.83 4.61 -8.83
CA THR A 47 -3.50 3.91 -7.59
C THR A 47 -2.41 2.88 -7.86
N LYS A 48 -1.22 3.11 -7.32
CA LYS A 48 -0.07 2.20 -7.45
C LYS A 48 0.07 1.37 -6.18
N TYR A 49 -0.18 0.08 -6.27
CA TYR A 49 -0.12 -0.86 -5.16
C TYR A 49 1.20 -1.65 -5.18
N PHE A 50 1.97 -1.55 -4.12
CA PHE A 50 3.27 -2.19 -3.98
C PHE A 50 3.16 -3.34 -2.98
N THR A 51 3.56 -4.55 -3.40
CA THR A 51 3.40 -5.75 -2.57
C THR A 51 4.40 -6.83 -2.98
N ALA A 52 4.58 -7.87 -2.18
CA ALA A 52 5.31 -9.07 -2.56
C ALA A 52 4.44 -10.32 -2.42
N ARG A 53 4.59 -11.28 -3.35
CA ARG A 53 3.92 -12.59 -3.28
C ARG A 53 4.49 -13.39 -2.13
N ILE A 54 3.67 -13.74 -1.14
CA ILE A 54 4.15 -14.47 0.03
C ILE A 54 4.48 -15.93 -0.32
N ASN A 55 5.61 -16.40 0.17
CA ASN A 55 5.98 -17.81 0.17
C ASN A 55 5.73 -18.38 1.57
N GLY A 56 4.46 -18.58 1.92
CA GLY A 56 4.01 -19.04 3.24
C GLY A 56 3.00 -20.19 3.15
N PRO A 57 2.24 -20.49 4.23
CA PRO A 57 1.20 -21.53 4.20
C PRO A 57 0.23 -21.33 3.02
N SER A 58 -0.15 -22.43 2.34
CA SER A 58 -1.00 -22.43 1.13
C SER A 58 -2.27 -21.61 1.30
N ASP A 59 -2.94 -21.70 2.45
CA ASP A 59 -4.14 -20.92 2.76
C ASP A 59 -3.92 -19.41 2.73
N LYS A 60 -2.78 -18.93 3.22
CA LYS A 60 -2.45 -17.49 3.20
C LYS A 60 -2.15 -17.05 1.77
N GLN A 61 -1.40 -17.86 1.02
CA GLN A 61 -1.08 -17.59 -0.38
C GLN A 61 -2.34 -17.51 -1.24
N LYS A 62 -3.29 -18.43 -1.03
CA LYS A 62 -4.57 -18.45 -1.75
C LYS A 62 -5.35 -17.16 -1.49
N ARG A 63 -5.54 -16.76 -0.22
CA ARG A 63 -6.22 -15.49 0.11
C ARG A 63 -5.53 -14.26 -0.48
N GLN A 64 -4.19 -14.21 -0.40
CA GLN A 64 -3.44 -13.11 -1.00
C GLN A 64 -3.61 -13.08 -2.52
N SER A 65 -3.57 -14.24 -3.17
CA SER A 65 -3.73 -14.34 -4.62
C SER A 65 -5.12 -13.92 -5.07
N THR A 66 -6.17 -14.38 -4.38
CA THR A 66 -7.55 -13.94 -4.61
C THR A 66 -7.70 -12.43 -4.47
N TYR A 67 -7.07 -11.83 -3.45
CA TYR A 67 -7.10 -10.38 -3.26
C TYR A 67 -6.34 -9.63 -4.35
N ILE A 68 -5.13 -10.05 -4.68
CA ILE A 68 -4.32 -9.41 -5.72
C ILE A 68 -5.02 -9.52 -7.09
N GLU A 69 -5.68 -10.64 -7.39
CA GLU A 69 -6.50 -10.78 -8.60
C GLU A 69 -7.70 -9.82 -8.61
N ALA A 70 -8.34 -9.60 -7.46
CA ALA A 70 -9.41 -8.61 -7.35
C ALA A 70 -8.90 -7.18 -7.57
N ILE A 71 -7.75 -6.83 -6.98
CA ILE A 71 -7.12 -5.51 -7.16
C ILE A 71 -6.70 -5.28 -8.62
N ALA A 72 -6.21 -6.31 -9.30
CA ALA A 72 -5.79 -6.21 -10.70
C ALA A 72 -6.95 -5.89 -11.67
N GLY A 73 -8.19 -6.14 -11.26
CA GLY A 73 -9.39 -5.79 -12.02
C GLY A 73 -9.93 -4.38 -11.75
N LEU A 74 -9.32 -3.61 -10.84
CA LEU A 74 -9.78 -2.26 -10.50
C LEU A 74 -9.35 -1.23 -11.55
N PRO A 75 -10.15 -0.16 -11.76
CA PRO A 75 -9.78 0.93 -12.65
C PRO A 75 -8.55 1.65 -12.15
N ASP A 76 -7.74 2.15 -13.09
CA ASP A 76 -6.58 3.01 -12.84
C ASP A 76 -5.66 2.49 -11.71
N THR A 77 -5.53 1.16 -11.62
CA THR A 77 -4.78 0.50 -10.54
C THR A 77 -3.66 -0.36 -11.12
N ASP A 78 -2.43 -0.07 -10.71
CA ASP A 78 -1.25 -0.85 -11.08
C ASP A 78 -0.73 -1.63 -9.87
N ILE A 79 -0.17 -2.82 -10.11
CA ILE A 79 0.44 -3.64 -9.08
C ILE A 79 1.92 -3.82 -9.38
N TYR A 80 2.77 -3.46 -8.42
CA TYR A 80 4.22 -3.59 -8.50
C TYR A 80 4.71 -4.61 -7.49
N TYR A 81 5.39 -5.64 -7.99
CA TYR A 81 5.89 -6.73 -7.15
C TYR A 81 7.32 -6.49 -6.65
N GLY A 82 7.47 -6.49 -5.33
CA GLY A 82 8.74 -6.71 -4.67
C GLY A 82 9.12 -8.20 -4.61
N LYS A 83 10.17 -8.52 -3.86
CA LYS A 83 10.60 -9.90 -3.62
C LYS A 83 10.25 -10.33 -2.21
N TYR A 84 9.71 -11.53 -2.07
CA TYR A 84 9.52 -12.17 -0.77
C TYR A 84 10.59 -13.23 -0.58
N GLN A 85 11.41 -13.08 0.45
CA GLN A 85 12.51 -14.00 0.73
C GLN A 85 12.47 -14.45 2.19
N LEU A 86 12.83 -15.71 2.42
CA LEU A 86 13.03 -16.24 3.76
C LEU A 86 14.51 -16.09 4.09
N ASN A 87 14.83 -15.32 5.13
CA ASN A 87 16.20 -15.17 5.61
C ASN A 87 16.40 -16.03 6.86
N PRO A 88 17.54 -16.73 6.98
CA PRO A 88 17.88 -17.40 8.22
C PRO A 88 18.11 -16.35 9.32
N GLN A 89 17.42 -16.51 10.45
CA GLN A 89 17.66 -15.77 11.68
C GLN A 89 18.10 -16.75 12.76
N VAL A 90 19.29 -16.50 13.30
CA VAL A 90 19.84 -17.32 14.40
C VAL A 90 19.47 -16.67 15.72
N CYS A 91 18.80 -17.43 16.59
CA CYS A 91 18.59 -17.02 17.97
C CYS A 91 19.95 -16.86 18.68
N ARG A 92 20.22 -15.67 19.22
CA ARG A 92 21.50 -15.39 19.90
C ARG A 92 21.70 -16.25 21.15
N ASN A 93 20.61 -16.63 21.82
CA ASN A 93 20.62 -17.39 23.06
C ASN A 93 20.80 -18.90 22.83
N CYS A 94 19.90 -19.55 22.09
CA CYS A 94 19.89 -21.01 21.93
C CYS A 94 20.46 -21.52 20.59
N LYS A 95 20.98 -20.64 19.72
CA LYS A 95 21.50 -20.95 18.37
C LYS A 95 20.50 -21.58 17.39
N PHE A 96 19.24 -21.74 17.79
CA PHE A 96 18.17 -22.20 16.90
C PHE A 96 18.08 -21.29 15.67
N GLN A 97 18.07 -21.90 14.49
CA GLN A 97 17.89 -21.20 13.22
C GLN A 97 16.42 -21.25 12.83
N ASN A 98 15.82 -20.08 12.65
CA ASN A 98 14.48 -19.95 12.10
C ASN A 98 14.53 -19.23 10.75
N MET A 99 13.62 -19.57 9.86
CA MET A 99 13.47 -18.85 8.59
C MET A 99 12.47 -17.72 8.79
N VAL A 100 12.97 -16.48 8.80
CA VAL A 100 12.14 -15.29 8.98
C VAL A 100 11.83 -14.68 7.61
N PRO A 101 10.55 -14.52 7.26
CA PRO A 101 10.21 -13.85 6.03
C PRO A 101 10.55 -12.37 6.05
N SER A 102 11.06 -11.87 4.92
CA SER A 102 11.24 -10.45 4.67
C SER A 102 10.76 -10.09 3.27
N GLU A 103 10.13 -8.95 3.16
CA GLU A 103 9.89 -8.27 1.89
C GLU A 103 11.12 -7.43 1.52
N LYS A 104 11.44 -7.40 0.23
CA LYS A 104 12.54 -6.63 -0.36
C LYS A 104 12.06 -5.91 -1.61
N MET A 105 12.74 -4.83 -1.96
CA MET A 105 12.51 -4.01 -3.15
C MET A 105 11.21 -3.19 -3.15
N THR A 106 10.31 -3.37 -2.18
CA THR A 106 9.04 -2.60 -2.11
C THR A 106 9.30 -1.12 -1.88
N ASP A 107 10.16 -0.80 -0.92
CA ASP A 107 10.71 0.53 -0.65
C ASP A 107 11.37 1.16 -1.89
N VAL A 108 12.24 0.40 -2.56
CA VAL A 108 12.93 0.83 -3.79
C VAL A 108 11.93 1.11 -4.92
N ASN A 109 10.96 0.21 -5.13
CA ASN A 109 9.95 0.38 -6.16
C ASN A 109 9.08 1.62 -5.88
N ILE A 110 8.64 1.84 -4.64
CA ILE A 110 7.89 3.03 -4.25
C ILE A 110 8.72 4.29 -4.56
N ALA A 111 9.97 4.32 -4.11
CA ALA A 111 10.88 5.44 -4.32
C ALA A 111 11.06 5.78 -5.81
N VAL A 112 11.35 4.75 -6.63
CA VAL A 112 11.54 4.90 -8.08
C VAL A 112 10.27 5.43 -8.74
N HIS A 113 9.11 4.84 -8.45
CA HIS A 113 7.87 5.28 -9.08
C HIS A 113 7.45 6.69 -8.67
N MET A 114 7.62 7.07 -7.40
CA MET A 114 7.37 8.44 -6.95
C MET A 114 8.27 9.45 -7.67
N LEU A 115 9.56 9.14 -7.83
CA LEU A 115 10.50 10.01 -8.55
C LEU A 115 10.18 10.09 -10.05
N VAL A 116 9.85 8.97 -10.69
CA VAL A 116 9.47 8.93 -12.10
C VAL A 116 8.22 9.76 -12.37
N ASP A 117 7.16 9.59 -11.56
CA ASP A 117 5.91 10.31 -11.75
C ASP A 117 6.07 11.82 -11.45
N ALA A 118 6.95 12.18 -10.51
CA ALA A 118 7.30 13.58 -10.24
C ALA A 118 8.07 14.20 -11.41
N PHE A 119 9.06 13.47 -11.95
CA PHE A 119 9.87 13.89 -13.08
C PHE A 119 9.07 14.04 -14.37
N GLN A 120 8.16 13.11 -14.64
CA GLN A 120 7.28 13.12 -15.82
C GLN A 120 6.08 14.05 -15.68
N ASP A 121 6.00 14.84 -14.61
CA ASP A 121 4.86 15.71 -14.33
C ASP A 121 3.50 14.98 -14.35
N SER A 122 3.45 13.72 -13.92
CA SER A 122 2.24 12.90 -14.02
C SER A 122 1.17 13.24 -12.98
N CYS A 123 1.55 13.90 -11.88
CA CYS A 123 0.64 14.35 -10.83
C CYS A 123 1.15 15.62 -10.14
N ASP A 124 0.26 16.33 -9.46
CA ASP A 124 0.58 17.53 -8.68
C ASP A 124 0.80 17.19 -7.19
N THR A 125 0.03 16.22 -6.68
CA THR A 125 0.20 15.63 -5.35
C THR A 125 0.60 14.15 -5.45
N LEU A 126 1.69 13.79 -4.77
CA LEU A 126 2.06 12.42 -4.48
C LEU A 126 1.48 12.01 -3.13
N PHE A 127 0.63 10.99 -3.11
CA PHE A 127 -0.08 10.56 -1.92
C PHE A 127 0.42 9.20 -1.45
N LEU A 128 1.19 9.17 -0.36
CA LEU A 128 1.84 7.95 0.13
C LEU A 128 1.05 7.32 1.27
N VAL A 129 0.67 6.05 1.14
CA VAL A 129 0.12 5.22 2.21
C VAL A 129 1.22 4.31 2.74
N SER A 130 2.00 4.80 3.71
CA SER A 130 3.02 4.04 4.43
C SER A 130 3.45 4.77 5.70
N ALA A 131 4.15 4.07 6.58
CA ALA A 131 4.86 4.61 7.72
C ALA A 131 6.33 4.15 7.74
N ASP A 132 6.86 3.70 6.61
CA ASP A 132 8.26 3.28 6.47
C ASP A 132 9.20 4.48 6.36
N SER A 133 10.07 4.66 7.35
CA SER A 133 11.04 5.76 7.40
C SER A 133 12.10 5.69 6.30
N ASP A 134 12.31 4.51 5.68
CA ASP A 134 13.27 4.39 4.57
C ASP A 134 12.83 5.23 3.34
N LEU A 135 11.54 5.55 3.25
CA LEU A 135 10.97 6.44 2.23
C LEU A 135 11.22 7.94 2.50
N THR A 136 11.87 8.32 3.60
CA THR A 136 12.26 9.72 3.85
C THR A 136 13.24 10.23 2.78
N GLY A 137 14.15 9.38 2.30
CA GLY A 137 15.10 9.72 1.23
C GLY A 137 14.43 10.25 -0.05
N PRO A 138 13.56 9.46 -0.71
CA PRO A 138 12.88 9.92 -1.92
C PRO A 138 11.96 11.12 -1.68
N ILE A 139 11.33 11.24 -0.51
CA ILE A 139 10.50 12.42 -0.19
C ILE A 139 11.34 13.70 -0.18
N LYS A 140 12.50 13.70 0.47
CA LYS A 140 13.41 14.86 0.48
C LYS A 140 13.91 15.19 -0.92
N ALA A 141 14.27 14.17 -1.70
CA ALA A 141 14.72 14.35 -3.08
C ALA A 141 13.62 15.01 -3.93
N ILE A 142 12.39 14.52 -3.86
CA ILE A 142 11.26 15.09 -4.63
C ILE A 142 10.98 16.53 -4.21
N ARG A 143 11.00 16.83 -2.91
CA ARG A 143 10.81 18.21 -2.43
C ARG A 143 11.89 19.17 -2.92
N GLY A 144 13.14 18.73 -2.96
CA GLY A 144 14.26 19.54 -3.44
C GLY A 144 14.24 19.75 -4.95
N LEU A 145 13.98 18.69 -5.72
CA LEU A 145 14.02 18.71 -7.19
C LEU A 145 12.74 19.28 -7.82
N PHE A 146 11.59 19.09 -7.17
CA PHE A 146 10.28 19.45 -7.72
C PHE A 146 9.47 20.25 -6.69
N PRO A 147 9.84 21.52 -6.41
CA PRO A 147 9.24 22.32 -5.33
C PRO A 147 7.73 22.61 -5.52
N HIS A 148 7.21 22.48 -6.74
CA HIS A 148 5.79 22.61 -7.03
C HIS A 148 4.97 21.36 -6.70
N LYS A 149 5.62 20.22 -6.45
CA LYS A 149 4.95 18.96 -6.10
C LYS A 149 4.62 18.93 -4.63
N ARG A 150 3.41 18.47 -4.32
CA ARG A 150 2.97 18.24 -2.95
C ARG A 150 3.14 16.76 -2.60
N ILE A 151 3.43 16.49 -1.34
CA ILE A 151 3.57 15.13 -0.81
C ILE A 151 2.71 15.05 0.43
N VAL A 152 1.74 14.14 0.43
CA VAL A 152 0.84 13.90 1.56
C VAL A 152 0.96 12.45 1.99
N ILE A 153 1.04 12.22 3.30
CA ILE A 153 1.19 10.87 3.86
C ILE A 153 -0.07 10.46 4.61
N ALA A 154 -0.66 9.34 4.24
CA ALA A 154 -1.74 8.72 4.96
C ALA A 154 -1.21 7.48 5.70
N PHE A 155 -1.01 7.63 7.00
CA PHE A 155 -0.52 6.56 7.84
C PHE A 155 -1.60 5.48 8.04
N PRO A 156 -1.27 4.19 7.84
CA PRO A 156 -2.14 3.10 8.26
C PRO A 156 -2.43 3.12 9.77
N PRO A 157 -3.50 2.46 10.24
CA PRO A 157 -3.81 2.38 11.67
C PRO A 157 -2.64 1.82 12.47
N HIS A 158 -2.38 2.39 13.65
CA HIS A 158 -1.29 2.00 14.55
C HIS A 158 0.11 2.03 13.92
N ARG A 159 0.28 2.75 12.81
CA ARG A 159 1.56 3.01 12.15
C ARG A 159 1.79 4.52 12.12
N PHE A 160 3.01 4.95 12.39
CA PHE A 160 3.39 6.36 12.33
C PHE A 160 4.91 6.48 12.22
N SER A 161 5.40 7.37 11.35
CA SER A 161 6.82 7.78 11.31
C SER A 161 6.93 9.28 11.51
N LYS A 162 7.76 9.68 12.47
CA LYS A 162 8.02 11.09 12.78
C LYS A 162 8.82 11.76 11.66
N GLU A 163 9.73 11.00 11.06
CA GLU A 163 10.60 11.42 9.96
C GLU A 163 9.75 11.75 8.73
N LEU A 164 8.88 10.83 8.34
CA LEU A 164 7.91 11.02 7.26
C LEU A 164 6.99 12.22 7.53
N ALA A 165 6.44 12.32 8.73
CA ALA A 165 5.55 13.42 9.12
C ALA A 165 6.24 14.79 9.05
N LYS A 166 7.53 14.85 9.42
CA LYS A 166 8.35 16.07 9.36
C LYS A 166 8.64 16.50 7.93
N ASP A 167 8.92 15.54 7.05
CA ASP A 167 9.38 15.82 5.69
C ASP A 167 8.23 15.89 4.66
N ALA A 168 7.00 15.54 5.00
CA ALA A 168 5.83 15.71 4.13
C ALA A 168 5.25 17.14 4.16
N HIS A 169 4.42 17.48 3.17
CA HIS A 169 3.63 18.72 3.17
C HIS A 169 2.36 18.62 4.02
N GLY A 170 1.94 17.40 4.35
CA GLY A 170 0.83 17.11 5.22
C GLY A 170 0.75 15.62 5.49
N TYR A 171 0.12 15.26 6.60
CA TYR A 171 -0.10 13.87 6.95
C TYR A 171 -1.39 13.68 7.75
N PHE A 172 -1.89 12.46 7.78
CA PHE A 172 -2.98 12.06 8.68
C PHE A 172 -2.97 10.53 8.88
N VAL A 173 -3.72 10.03 9.87
CA VAL A 173 -3.95 8.59 10.06
C VAL A 173 -5.27 8.21 9.39
N ILE A 174 -5.27 7.14 8.61
CA ILE A 174 -6.48 6.69 7.91
C ILE A 174 -7.53 6.24 8.95
N GLY A 175 -8.65 6.95 8.99
CA GLY A 175 -9.75 6.65 9.90
C GLY A 175 -10.56 5.42 9.48
N HIS A 176 -11.18 4.77 10.47
CA HIS A 176 -12.02 3.58 10.32
C HIS A 176 -13.12 3.73 9.24
N LYS A 177 -13.75 4.91 9.17
CA LYS A 177 -14.82 5.21 8.19
C LYS A 177 -14.34 5.06 6.74
N ASN A 178 -13.10 5.46 6.45
CA ASN A 178 -12.55 5.36 5.09
C ASN A 178 -12.39 3.91 4.67
N PHE A 179 -11.99 3.02 5.58
CA PHE A 179 -11.93 1.58 5.30
C PHE A 179 -13.33 0.99 5.08
N ALA A 180 -14.28 1.29 5.98
CA ALA A 180 -15.64 0.78 5.89
C ALA A 180 -16.36 1.18 4.58
N GLN A 181 -16.09 2.38 4.08
CA GLN A 181 -16.69 2.89 2.83
C GLN A 181 -15.97 2.40 1.56
N SER A 182 -14.82 1.74 1.71
CA SER A 182 -13.94 1.34 0.60
C SER A 182 -13.77 -0.18 0.51
N LEU A 183 -14.76 -0.96 0.95
CA LEU A 183 -14.75 -2.41 0.75
C LEU A 183 -15.09 -2.78 -0.69
N LEU A 184 -14.43 -3.82 -1.18
CA LEU A 184 -14.83 -4.52 -2.41
C LEU A 184 -16.19 -5.22 -2.19
N PRO A 185 -16.95 -5.49 -3.26
CA PRO A 185 -18.15 -6.32 -3.17
C PRO A 185 -17.79 -7.73 -2.67
N GLU A 186 -18.73 -8.44 -2.04
CA GLU A 186 -18.49 -9.79 -1.53
C GLU A 186 -18.01 -10.77 -2.61
N THR A 187 -18.50 -10.59 -3.84
CA THR A 187 -18.08 -11.37 -5.00
C THR A 187 -17.75 -10.48 -6.19
N ILE A 188 -16.72 -10.84 -6.96
CA ILE A 188 -16.26 -10.11 -8.13
C ILE A 188 -16.17 -11.09 -9.30
N ALA A 189 -16.86 -10.77 -10.39
CA ALA A 189 -16.80 -11.54 -11.62
C ALA A 189 -15.54 -11.17 -12.41
N LYS A 190 -14.75 -12.18 -12.78
CA LYS A 190 -13.63 -12.02 -13.72
C LYS A 190 -14.12 -12.09 -15.18
N PRO A 191 -13.34 -11.57 -16.14
CA PRO A 191 -13.68 -11.66 -17.57
C PRO A 191 -13.86 -13.09 -18.09
N ASP A 192 -13.23 -14.07 -17.45
CA ASP A 192 -13.34 -15.51 -17.75
C ASP A 192 -14.58 -16.17 -17.11
N GLY A 193 -15.42 -15.40 -16.41
CA GLY A 193 -16.61 -15.89 -15.70
C GLY A 193 -16.34 -16.46 -14.31
N PHE A 194 -15.08 -16.53 -13.87
CA PHE A 194 -14.75 -17.00 -12.52
C PHE A 194 -15.14 -15.96 -11.47
N MET A 195 -15.77 -16.40 -10.37
CA MET A 195 -16.19 -15.53 -9.28
C MET A 195 -15.16 -15.55 -8.14
N LEU A 196 -14.42 -14.45 -7.99
CA LEU A 196 -13.63 -14.20 -6.79
C LEU A 196 -14.58 -13.91 -5.61
N ARG A 197 -14.28 -14.44 -4.43
CA ARG A 197 -15.08 -14.23 -3.22
C ARG A 197 -14.22 -13.70 -2.09
N CYS A 198 -14.78 -12.81 -1.29
CA CYS A 198 -14.18 -12.39 -0.03
C CYS A 198 -13.86 -13.63 0.83
N PRO A 199 -12.61 -13.83 1.25
CA PRO A 199 -12.25 -14.95 2.10
C PRO A 199 -13.03 -14.95 3.42
N GLU A 200 -13.56 -16.10 3.84
CA GLU A 200 -14.35 -16.24 5.08
C GLU A 200 -13.64 -15.71 6.33
N LYS A 201 -12.31 -15.82 6.40
CA LYS A 201 -11.51 -15.29 7.53
C LYS A 201 -11.49 -13.76 7.61
N TRP A 202 -11.99 -13.06 6.59
CA TRP A 202 -12.00 -11.60 6.48
C TRP A 202 -13.42 -11.02 6.55
N LYS A 203 -14.43 -11.85 6.79
CA LYS A 203 -15.81 -11.43 7.06
C LYS A 203 -15.97 -11.00 8.52
#